data_AF-F3G5K0-F1
#
_entry.id   AF-F3G5K0-F1
#
_cell.length_a   1.000
_cell.length_b   1.000
_cell.length_c   1.000
_cell.angle_alpha   90.00
_cell.angle_beta   90.00
_cell.angle_gamma   90.00
#
_symmetry.space_group_name_H-M   'P 1'
#
loop_
_entity.id
_entity.type
_entity.pdbx_description
1 polymer ?
#
loop_
_entity_poly.entity_id
_entity_poly.type
_entity_poly.pdbx_seq_one_letter_code
_entity_poly.pdbx_strand_id
1 'polypeptide(L)'
;MTQAPLVLVDGSSYLYRAFHALPPLATSKGLPTGAVKGVLNMLKSLRRQYPDSPLAVVFDAKGGTFRDALYNDYKANRPSMPDDLRVQV
;
A
#
# COMPACT_ATOMS: atom_id res chain seq x y z
N MET A 1 -24.25 19.34 12.08
CA MET A 1 -23.81 18.61 10.87
C MET A 1 -22.70 17.66 11.29
N THR A 2 -22.86 16.36 11.09
CA THR A 2 -21.76 15.42 11.34
C THR A 2 -20.69 15.65 10.27
N GLN A 3 -19.51 16.08 10.69
CA GLN A 3 -18.38 16.29 9.80
C GLN A 3 -18.02 14.97 9.13
N ALA A 4 -17.86 14.95 7.81
CA ALA A 4 -17.43 13.76 7.08
C ALA A 4 -16.10 13.25 7.66
N PRO A 5 -15.94 11.93 7.86
CA PRO A 5 -14.73 11.39 8.47
C PRO A 5 -13.50 11.66 7.60
N LEU A 6 -12.34 11.86 8.23
CA LEU A 6 -11.06 11.85 7.52
C LEU A 6 -10.63 10.40 7.30
N VAL A 7 -10.40 10.02 6.05
CA VAL A 7 -9.98 8.66 5.69
C VAL A 7 -8.47 8.63 5.46
N LEU A 8 -7.74 7.94 6.35
CA LEU A 8 -6.31 7.72 6.24
C LEU A 8 -6.03 6.29 5.80
N VAL A 9 -5.35 6.14 4.67
CA VAL A 9 -5.02 4.83 4.08
C VAL A 9 -3.54 4.55 4.30
N ASP A 10 -3.22 3.38 4.87
CA ASP A 10 -1.87 2.84 4.87
C ASP A 10 -1.53 2.31 3.46
N GLY A 11 -0.70 3.08 2.75
CA GLY A 11 -0.29 2.79 1.37
C GLY A 11 0.54 1.52 1.26
N SER A 12 1.49 1.32 2.18
CA SER A 12 2.35 0.13 2.22
C SER A 12 1.49 -1.14 2.35
N SER A 13 0.55 -1.15 3.29
CA SER A 13 -0.36 -2.29 3.50
C SER A 13 -1.26 -2.54 2.27
N TYR A 14 -1.79 -1.48 1.64
CA TYR A 14 -2.61 -1.61 0.44
C TYR A 14 -1.83 -2.19 -0.74
N LEU A 15 -0.58 -1.77 -0.95
CA LEU A 15 0.27 -2.29 -2.02
C LEU A 15 0.52 -3.80 -1.86
N TYR A 16 0.90 -4.25 -0.65
CA TYR A 16 1.10 -5.68 -0.39
C TYR A 16 -0.18 -6.49 -0.56
N ARG A 17 -1.32 -5.98 -0.06
CA ARG A 17 -2.63 -6.63 -0.24
C ARG A 17 -3.01 -6.74 -1.72
N ALA A 18 -2.81 -5.67 -2.49
CA ALA A 18 -3.08 -5.65 -3.92
C ALA A 18 -2.19 -6.65 -4.68
N PHE A 19 -0.90 -6.70 -4.34
CA PHE A 19 0.08 -7.59 -4.96
C PHE A 19 -0.30 -9.07 -4.81
N HIS A 20 -0.77 -9.48 -3.63
CA HIS A 20 -1.16 -10.88 -3.38
C HIS A 20 -2.59 -11.22 -3.80
N ALA A 21 -3.47 -10.24 -3.98
CA ALA A 21 -4.89 -10.48 -4.29
C ALA A 21 -5.17 -10.67 -5.79
N LEU A 22 -4.33 -10.11 -6.66
CA LEU A 22 -4.52 -10.17 -8.11
C LEU A 22 -3.55 -11.17 -8.76
N PRO A 23 -3.92 -11.78 -9.89
CA PRO A 23 -2.98 -12.58 -10.67
C PRO A 23 -1.81 -11.70 -11.15
N PRO A 24 -0.67 -12.30 -11.56
CA PRO A 24 0.44 -11.57 -12.13
C PRO A 24 -0.01 -10.84 -13.40
N LEU A 25 -0.21 -9.52 -13.29
CA LEU A 25 -0.57 -8.66 -14.41
C LEU A 25 0.66 -7.92 -14.89
N ALA A 26 0.92 -7.95 -16.19
CA ALA A 26 2.02 -7.24 -16.81
C ALA A 26 1.57 -6.50 -18.07
N THR A 27 2.30 -5.44 -18.42
CA THR A 27 2.16 -4.75 -19.72
C THR A 27 2.69 -5.62 -20.87
N SER A 28 2.48 -5.20 -22.11
CA SER A 28 3.07 -5.86 -23.30
C SER A 28 4.60 -5.88 -23.30
N LYS A 29 5.25 -5.04 -22.47
CA LYS A 29 6.71 -5.01 -22.27
C LYS A 29 7.17 -5.83 -21.06
N GLY A 30 6.27 -6.59 -20.43
CA GLY A 30 6.58 -7.42 -19.25
C GLY A 30 6.61 -6.67 -17.92
N LEU A 31 6.32 -5.35 -17.89
CA LEU A 31 6.33 -4.58 -16.63
C LEU A 31 5.16 -4.98 -15.72
N PRO A 32 5.39 -5.41 -14.46
CA PRO A 32 4.33 -5.73 -13.51
C PRO A 32 3.42 -4.53 -13.19
N THR A 33 2.11 -4.78 -13.08
CA THR A 33 1.08 -3.75 -12.85
C THR A 33 -0.01 -4.16 -11.85
N GLY A 34 0.07 -5.38 -11.32
CA GLY A 34 -0.96 -5.94 -10.43
C GLY A 34 -1.19 -5.09 -9.18
N ALA A 35 -0.11 -4.66 -8.51
CA ALA A 35 -0.21 -3.89 -7.28
C ALA A 35 -0.85 -2.51 -7.54
N VAL A 36 -0.39 -1.79 -8.56
CA VAL A 36 -0.96 -0.48 -8.94
C VAL A 36 -2.45 -0.59 -9.25
N LYS A 37 -2.84 -1.57 -10.08
CA LYS A 37 -4.25 -1.80 -10.44
C LYS A 37 -5.10 -2.12 -9.22
N GLY A 38 -4.61 -2.98 -8.32
CA GLY A 38 -5.33 -3.35 -7.10
C GLY A 38 -5.52 -2.16 -6.17
N VAL A 39 -4.47 -1.36 -5.93
CA VAL A 39 -4.55 -0.15 -5.10
C VAL A 39 -5.57 0.84 -5.66
N LEU A 40 -5.53 1.12 -6.97
CA LEU A 40 -6.50 2.02 -7.61
C LEU A 40 -7.95 1.54 -7.45
N ASN A 41 -8.19 0.23 -7.58
CA ASN A 41 -9.53 -0.34 -7.38
C ASN A 41 -10.00 -0.19 -5.92
N MET A 42 -9.12 -0.43 -4.95
CA MET A 42 -9.43 -0.26 -3.54
C MET A 42 -9.73 1.20 -3.19
N LEU A 43 -8.91 2.14 -3.68
CA LEU A 43 -9.12 3.58 -3.48
C LEU A 43 -10.42 4.07 -4.12
N LYS A 44 -10.75 3.61 -5.34
CA LYS A 44 -12.04 3.90 -5.98
C LYS A 44 -13.21 3.36 -5.17
N SER A 45 -13.08 2.16 -4.61
CA SER A 45 -14.11 1.59 -3.72
C SER A 45 -14.31 2.45 -2.48
N LEU A 46 -13.21 2.87 -1.83
CA LEU A 46 -13.22 3.70 -0.63
C LEU A 46 -13.88 5.07 -0.91
N ARG A 47 -13.54 5.70 -2.04
CA ARG A 47 -14.16 6.97 -2.45
C ARG A 47 -15.66 6.85 -2.67
N ARG A 48 -16.15 5.72 -3.19
CA ARG A 48 -17.60 5.49 -3.34
C ARG A 48 -18.31 5.27 -2.01
N GLN A 49 -17.64 4.62 -1.05
CA GLN A 49 -18.19 4.42 0.29
C GLN A 49 -18.21 5.72 1.12
N TYR A 50 -17.24 6.59 0.87
CA TYR A 50 -17.03 7.85 1.60
C TYR A 50 -16.89 9.04 0.63
N PRO A 51 -17.98 9.43 -0.07
CA PRO A 51 -17.92 10.42 -1.16
C PRO A 51 -17.47 11.81 -0.69
N ASP A 52 -17.95 12.25 0.47
CA ASP A 52 -17.67 13.60 1.00
C ASP A 52 -16.46 13.64 1.95
N SER A 53 -15.80 12.51 2.14
CA SER A 53 -14.67 12.39 3.07
C SER A 53 -13.36 12.82 2.42
N PRO A 54 -12.57 13.69 3.08
CA PRO A 54 -11.18 13.89 2.71
C PRO A 54 -10.42 12.55 2.83
N LEU A 55 -9.53 12.28 1.88
CA LEU A 55 -8.79 11.02 1.81
C LEU A 55 -7.32 11.30 1.60
N ALA A 56 -6.47 10.71 2.44
CA ALA A 56 -5.02 10.76 2.31
C ALA A 56 -4.43 9.36 2.37
N VAL A 57 -3.42 9.11 1.53
CA VAL A 57 -2.63 7.88 1.56
C VAL A 57 -1.30 8.20 2.24
N VAL A 58 -0.96 7.43 3.25
CA VAL A 58 0.25 7.61 4.07
C VAL A 58 1.22 6.49 3.72
N PHE A 59 2.47 6.86 3.45
CA PHE A 59 3.56 5.93 3.18
C PHE A 59 4.59 6.02 4.30
N ASP A 60 5.26 4.89 4.55
CA ASP A 60 6.36 4.86 5.52
C ASP A 60 7.51 5.74 5.05
N ALA A 61 8.08 6.50 5.99
CA ALA A 61 9.30 7.25 5.74
C ALA A 61 10.49 6.30 5.52
N LYS A 62 11.44 6.72 4.69
CA LYS A 62 12.71 5.98 4.53
C LYS A 62 13.51 6.02 5.84
N GLY A 63 14.08 4.89 6.23
CA GLY A 63 14.98 4.76 7.38
C GLY A 63 14.45 3.84 8.48
N GLY A 64 15.30 3.61 9.49
CA GLY A 64 14.91 2.89 10.70
C GLY A 64 14.03 3.76 11.60
N THR A 65 13.18 3.11 12.36
CA THR A 65 12.39 3.70 13.44
C THR A 65 13.11 3.55 14.78
N PHE A 66 12.67 4.28 15.80
CA PHE A 66 13.17 4.08 17.17
C PHE A 66 13.02 2.62 17.66
N ARG A 67 12.07 1.85 17.10
CA ARG A 67 11.86 0.44 17.45
C ARG A 67 13.01 -0.44 16.99
N ASP A 68 13.62 -0.10 15.86
CA ASP A 68 14.79 -0.78 15.33
C ASP A 68 16.01 -0.56 16.24
N ALA A 69 16.10 0.61 16.90
CA ALA A 69 17.16 0.89 17.88
C ALA A 69 16.91 0.23 19.26
N LEU A 70 15.65 0.04 19.64
CA LEU A 70 15.28 -0.60 20.92
C LEU A 70 15.33 -2.13 20.86
N TYR A 71 15.12 -2.71 19.68
CA TYR A 71 15.05 -4.16 19.52
C TYR A 71 15.56 -4.59 18.14
N ASN A 72 16.76 -5.17 18.12
CA ASN A 72 17.45 -5.55 16.88
C ASN A 72 16.68 -6.60 16.05
N ASP A 73 15.90 -7.48 16.70
CA ASP A 73 15.12 -8.50 16.00
C ASP A 73 13.74 -7.99 15.55
N TYR A 74 13.47 -6.68 15.68
CA TYR A 74 12.24 -6.09 15.20
C TYR A 74 12.10 -6.31 13.70
N LYS A 75 11.04 -7.02 13.28
CA LYS A 75 10.78 -7.39 11.87
C LYS A 75 11.88 -8.21 11.18
N ALA A 76 12.82 -8.81 11.91
CA ALA A 76 13.92 -9.60 11.33
C ALA A 76 13.44 -10.76 10.42
N ASN A 77 12.27 -11.32 10.72
CA ASN A 77 11.66 -12.41 9.93
C ASN A 77 10.82 -11.93 8.74
N ARG A 78 10.77 -10.63 8.44
CA ARG A 78 10.02 -10.16 7.27
C ARG A 78 10.82 -10.47 6.00
N PRO A 79 10.24 -11.17 5.02
CA PRO A 79 10.89 -11.34 3.73
C PRO A 79 11.10 -9.98 3.06
N SER A 80 12.15 -9.89 2.26
CA SER A 80 12.38 -8.72 1.40
C SER A 80 11.18 -8.49 0.49
N MET A 81 10.88 -7.22 0.18
CA MET A 81 9.84 -6.87 -0.78
C MET A 81 10.09 -7.60 -2.12
N PRO A 82 9.09 -8.31 -2.69
CA PRO A 82 9.23 -8.99 -3.97
C PRO A 82 9.70 -8.04 -5.08
N ASP A 83 10.54 -8.52 -6.00
CA ASP A 83 11.11 -7.68 -7.08
C ASP A 83 10.01 -7.09 -7.98
N ASP A 84 8.99 -7.88 -8.31
CA ASP A 84 7.84 -7.45 -9.09
C ASP A 84 7.01 -6.36 -8.40
N LEU A 85 6.99 -6.35 -7.06
CA LEU A 85 6.37 -5.28 -6.29
C LEU A 85 7.29 -4.06 -6.22
N ARG A 86 8.60 -4.26 -6.06
CA ARG A 86 9.59 -3.18 -5.88
C ARG A 86 9.60 -2.20 -7.05
N VAL A 87 9.40 -2.67 -8.27
CA VAL A 87 9.34 -1.81 -9.48
C VAL A 87 8.05 -1.00 -9.59
N GLN A 88 7.06 -1.24 -8.72
CA GLN A 88 5.76 -0.56 -8.68
C GLN A 88 5.64 0.46 -7.54
N VAL A 89 6.69 0.70 -6.75
CA VAL A 89 6.69 1.59 -5.57
C VAL A 89 7.74 2.69 -5.65
#